data_AF-A0A1H3HTQ0-F1
#
_entry.id   AF-A0A1H3HTQ0-F1
#
_cell.length_a   1.000
_cell.length_b   1.000
_cell.length_c   1.000
_cell.angle_alpha   90.00
_cell.angle_beta   90.00
_cell.angle_gamma   90.00
#
_symmetry.space_group_name_H-M   'P 1'
#
loop_
_entity.id
_entity.type
_entity.pdbx_description
1 polymer ?
#
loop_
_entity_poly.entity_id
_entity_poly.type
_entity_poly.pdbx_seq_one_letter_code
_entity_poly.pdbx_strand_id
1 'polypeptide(L)'
;MSRLSDRLCAALRAQLEGQHVRPPEGAAILWNAFMQLSRVRSSGPVGPNPIGFPEIAAWSSLMRMPLDPHHVEALTAMDRVWMEHAYRREERQRVSGTLSPAAFDAVLG
;
A
#
# COMPACT_ATOMS: atom_id res chain seq x y z
N MET A 1 -16.81 -8.62 2.08
CA MET A 1 -15.45 -8.66 2.68
C MET A 1 -15.52 -9.44 3.98
N SER A 2 -14.48 -10.23 4.29
CA SER A 2 -14.42 -10.98 5.54
C SER A 2 -14.07 -10.06 6.72
N ARG A 3 -14.53 -10.40 7.93
CA ARG A 3 -14.20 -9.63 9.16
C ARG A 3 -12.68 -9.49 9.38
N LEU A 4 -11.89 -10.47 8.92
CA LEU A 4 -10.43 -10.43 8.98
C LEU A 4 -9.85 -9.39 8.02
N SER A 5 -10.34 -9.33 6.78
CA SER A 5 -9.93 -8.34 5.79
C SER A 5 -10.23 -6.91 6.28
N ASP A 6 -11.39 -6.69 6.87
CA ASP A 6 -11.75 -5.37 7.41
C ASP A 6 -10.79 -4.93 8.53
N ARG A 7 -10.43 -5.85 9.43
CA ARG A 7 -9.46 -5.61 10.51
C ARG A 7 -8.06 -5.33 9.97
N LEU A 8 -7.62 -6.07 8.95
CA LEU A 8 -6.33 -5.85 8.27
C LEU A 8 -6.28 -4.47 7.60
N CYS A 9 -7.33 -4.10 6.88
CA CYS A 9 -7.42 -2.78 6.25
C CYS A 9 -7.45 -1.65 7.28
N ALA A 10 -8.19 -1.81 8.39
CA ALA A 10 -8.21 -0.83 9.48
C ALA A 10 -6.83 -0.68 10.14
N ALA A 11 -6.17 -1.80 10.44
CA ALA A 11 -4.81 -1.81 10.98
C ALA A 11 -3.81 -1.15 10.04
N LEU A 12 -3.93 -1.40 8.73
CA LEU A 12 -3.07 -0.79 7.72
C LEU A 12 -3.29 0.72 7.63
N ARG A 13 -4.53 1.21 7.64
CA ARG A 13 -4.82 2.66 7.67
C ARG A 13 -4.16 3.34 8.86
N ALA A 14 -4.34 2.79 10.05
CA ALA A 14 -3.73 3.31 11.27
C ALA A 14 -2.19 3.32 11.19
N GLN A 15 -1.57 2.26 10.65
CA GLN A 15 -0.12 2.23 10.44
C GLN A 15 0.35 3.31 9.45
N LEU A 16 -0.38 3.50 8.36
CA LEU A 16 -0.09 4.50 7.33
C LEU A 16 -0.22 5.94 7.85
N GLU A 17 -1.06 6.16 8.86
CA GLU A 17 -1.19 7.42 9.60
C GLU A 17 -0.10 7.61 10.67
N GLY A 18 0.87 6.68 10.76
CA GLY A 18 2.02 6.76 11.67
C GLY A 18 1.79 6.11 13.03
N GLN A 19 0.67 5.42 13.25
CA GLN A 19 0.43 4.71 14.50
C GLN A 19 1.26 3.41 14.57
N HIS A 20 1.72 3.04 15.76
CA HIS A 20 2.36 1.75 15.99
C HIS A 20 1.29 0.66 16.12
N VAL A 21 0.99 -0.02 15.02
CA VAL A 21 -0.06 -1.04 14.96
C VAL A 21 0.55 -2.44 14.97
N ARG A 22 0.02 -3.31 15.82
CA ARG A 22 0.28 -4.76 15.72
C ARG A 22 -0.73 -5.39 14.75
N PRO A 23 -0.29 -6.31 13.88
CA PRO A 23 -1.21 -7.03 13.01
C PRO A 23 -2.28 -7.76 13.84
N PRO A 24 -3.53 -7.84 13.35
CA PRO A 24 -4.58 -8.61 14.01
C PRO A 24 -4.15 -10.05 14.27
N GLU A 25 -4.61 -10.63 15.38
CA GLU A 25 -4.31 -12.02 15.75
C GLU A 25 -4.71 -13.00 14.63
N GLY A 26 -3.85 -13.97 14.33
CA GLY A 26 -4.03 -14.91 13.22
C GLY A 26 -3.79 -14.31 11.82
N ALA A 27 -3.55 -13.00 11.69
CA ALA A 27 -3.38 -12.33 10.41
C ALA A 27 -1.91 -12.04 10.04
N ALA A 28 -0.95 -12.47 10.88
CA ALA A 28 0.47 -12.16 10.73
C ALA A 28 1.03 -12.59 9.36
N ILE A 29 0.56 -13.72 8.84
CA ILE A 29 0.98 -14.24 7.53
C ILE A 29 0.58 -13.27 6.41
N LEU A 30 -0.70 -12.89 6.34
CA LEU A 30 -1.21 -11.99 5.31
C LEU A 30 -0.60 -10.59 5.44
N TRP A 31 -0.42 -10.12 6.66
CA TRP A 31 0.24 -8.85 6.94
C TRP A 31 1.68 -8.85 6.41
N ASN A 32 2.46 -9.87 6.74
CA ASN A 32 3.85 -10.01 6.29
C ASN A 32 3.93 -10.17 4.76
N ALA A 33 3.03 -10.96 4.17
CA ALA A 33 2.92 -11.11 2.72
C ALA A 33 2.70 -9.76 2.04
N PHE A 34 1.72 -8.99 2.55
CA PHE A 34 1.45 -7.65 2.03
C PHE A 34 2.64 -6.69 2.19
N MET A 35 3.30 -6.68 3.34
CA MET A 35 4.50 -5.84 3.56
C MET A 35 5.63 -6.19 2.59
N GLN A 36 5.86 -7.49 2.33
CA GLN A 36 6.87 -7.95 1.39
C GLN A 36 6.52 -7.57 -0.05
N LEU A 37 5.30 -7.86 -0.50
CA LEU A 37 4.79 -7.50 -1.83
C LEU A 37 4.84 -5.98 -2.04
N SER A 38 4.39 -5.20 -1.05
CA SER A 38 4.38 -3.74 -1.12
C SER A 38 5.77 -3.14 -1.19
N ARG A 39 6.80 -3.82 -0.67
CA ARG A 39 8.20 -3.37 -0.73
C ARG A 39 8.80 -3.59 -2.12
N VAL A 40 8.40 -4.65 -2.82
CA VAL A 40 8.94 -5.02 -4.13
C VAL A 40 8.04 -4.57 -5.29
N ARG A 41 7.00 -3.79 -5.01
CA ARG A 41 6.06 -3.30 -6.03
C ARG A 41 6.79 -2.51 -7.11
N SER A 42 6.34 -2.65 -8.35
CA SER A 42 6.81 -1.80 -9.44
C SER A 42 6.28 -0.37 -9.28
N SER A 43 7.04 0.60 -9.78
CA SER A 43 6.63 2.01 -9.83
C SER A 43 6.85 2.53 -11.25
N GLY A 44 5.82 3.20 -11.79
CA GLY A 44 5.85 3.81 -13.11
C GLY A 44 6.00 5.34 -13.06
N PRO A 45 5.96 6.02 -14.22
CA PRO A 45 6.11 7.48 -14.31
C PRO A 45 5.05 8.28 -13.53
N VAL A 46 3.88 7.68 -13.28
CA VAL A 46 2.72 8.34 -12.64
C VAL A 46 2.57 7.91 -11.17
N GLY A 47 3.49 7.11 -10.64
CA GLY A 47 3.48 6.64 -9.25
C GLY A 47 3.57 5.12 -9.12
N PRO A 48 3.33 4.58 -7.92
CA PRO A 48 3.39 3.15 -7.66
C PRO A 48 2.30 2.39 -8.41
N ASN A 49 2.61 1.17 -8.86
CA ASN A 49 1.61 0.29 -9.47
C ASN A 49 0.90 -0.55 -8.39
N PRO A 50 -0.37 -0.92 -8.64
CA PRO A 50 -1.09 -1.82 -7.74
C PRO A 50 -0.47 -3.22 -7.77
N ILE A 51 -0.63 -3.96 -6.67
CA ILE A 51 -0.24 -5.37 -6.60
C ILE A 51 -1.28 -6.19 -7.37
N GLY A 52 -0.85 -6.86 -8.43
CA GLY A 52 -1.70 -7.72 -9.24
C GLY A 52 -1.73 -9.18 -8.78
N PHE A 53 -2.64 -9.95 -9.40
CA PHE A 53 -2.69 -11.39 -9.21
C PHE A 53 -1.39 -12.12 -9.59
N PRO A 54 -0.65 -11.73 -10.66
CA PRO A 54 0.63 -12.36 -11.00
C PRO A 54 1.66 -12.24 -9.88
N GLU A 55 1.78 -11.07 -9.24
CA GLU A 55 2.70 -10.85 -8.12
C GLU A 55 2.32 -11.69 -6.91
N ILE A 56 1.02 -11.77 -6.60
CA ILE A 56 0.51 -12.58 -5.48
C ILE A 56 0.76 -14.06 -5.74
N ALA A 57 0.50 -14.54 -6.96
CA ALA A 57 0.73 -15.93 -7.34
C ALA A 57 2.22 -16.30 -7.34
N ALA A 58 3.08 -15.40 -7.84
CA ALA A 58 4.53 -15.55 -7.79
C ALA A 58 5.04 -15.62 -6.35
N TRP A 59 4.58 -14.70 -5.49
CA TRP A 59 4.95 -14.70 -4.08
C TRP A 59 4.50 -15.97 -3.35
N SER A 60 3.25 -16.40 -3.56
CA SER A 60 2.71 -17.65 -2.99
C SER A 60 3.55 -18.87 -3.39
N SER A 61 3.95 -18.93 -4.67
CA SER A 61 4.79 -20.01 -5.20
C SER A 61 6.22 -19.98 -4.63
N LEU A 62 6.86 -18.81 -4.61
CA LEU A 62 8.23 -18.64 -4.12
C LEU A 62 8.36 -18.91 -2.61
N MET A 63 7.38 -18.44 -1.83
CA MET A 63 7.36 -18.62 -0.38
C MET A 63 6.76 -19.97 0.04
N ARG A 64 6.31 -20.80 -0.92
CA ARG A 64 5.63 -22.09 -0.70
C ARG A 64 4.45 -21.98 0.27
N MET A 65 3.66 -20.92 0.09
CA MET A 65 2.57 -20.58 0.97
C MET A 65 1.26 -20.54 0.18
N PRO A 66 0.43 -21.59 0.24
CA PRO A 66 -0.81 -21.62 -0.54
C PRO A 66 -1.78 -20.56 -0.03
N LEU A 67 -2.31 -19.76 -0.96
CA LEU A 67 -3.29 -18.70 -0.67
C LEU A 67 -4.65 -19.09 -1.25
N ASP A 68 -5.62 -19.35 -0.39
CA ASP A 68 -7.04 -19.43 -0.78
C ASP A 68 -7.58 -18.10 -1.34
N PRO A 69 -8.69 -18.11 -2.12
CA PRO A 69 -9.26 -16.91 -2.73
C PRO A 69 -9.51 -15.76 -1.74
N HIS A 70 -10.00 -16.07 -0.54
CA HIS A 70 -10.29 -15.05 0.48
C HIS A 70 -9.01 -14.39 1.04
N HIS A 71 -7.85 -15.05 0.98
CA HIS A 71 -6.56 -14.44 1.30
C HIS A 71 -6.14 -13.44 0.21
N VAL A 72 -6.34 -13.80 -1.05
CA VAL A 72 -6.05 -12.93 -2.20
C VAL A 72 -6.95 -11.69 -2.16
N GLU A 73 -8.23 -11.86 -1.84
CA GLU A 73 -9.17 -10.75 -1.59
C GLU A 73 -8.68 -9.83 -0.47
N ALA A 74 -8.17 -10.39 0.64
CA ALA A 74 -7.64 -9.59 1.73
C ALA A 74 -6.40 -8.78 1.30
N LEU A 75 -5.47 -9.38 0.56
CA LEU A 75 -4.26 -8.72 0.06
C LEU A 75 -4.60 -7.59 -0.92
N THR A 76 -5.51 -7.83 -1.85
CA THR A 76 -5.97 -6.80 -2.81
C THR A 76 -6.73 -5.67 -2.12
N ALA A 77 -7.53 -5.98 -1.08
CA ALA A 77 -8.18 -4.95 -0.26
C ALA A 77 -7.18 -4.10 0.54
N MET A 78 -6.13 -4.71 1.09
CA MET A 78 -5.03 -4.00 1.73
C MET A 78 -4.29 -3.10 0.72
N ASP A 79 -4.02 -3.61 -0.49
CA ASP A 79 -3.34 -2.82 -1.52
C ASP A 79 -4.16 -1.60 -1.94
N ARG A 80 -5.48 -1.74 -2.09
CA ARG A 80 -6.36 -0.60 -2.37
C ARG A 80 -6.20 0.52 -1.32
N VAL A 81 -6.21 0.17 -0.03
CA VAL A 81 -6.01 1.13 1.06
C VAL A 81 -4.66 1.82 0.95
N TRP A 82 -3.61 1.05 0.64
CA TRP A 82 -2.27 1.61 0.49
C TRP A 82 -2.17 2.56 -0.71
N MET A 83 -2.75 2.18 -1.86
CA MET A 83 -2.75 2.98 -3.08
C MET A 83 -3.50 4.30 -2.89
N GLU A 84 -4.67 4.27 -2.25
CA GLU A 84 -5.44 5.48 -1.90
C GLU A 84 -4.61 6.44 -1.03
N HIS A 85 -3.83 5.91 -0.09
CA HIS A 85 -2.92 6.72 0.72
C HIS A 85 -1.71 7.24 -0.07
N ALA A 86 -1.08 6.40 -0.87
CA ALA A 86 0.11 6.74 -1.64
C ALA A 86 -0.17 7.89 -2.62
N TYR A 87 -1.24 7.79 -3.41
CA TYR A 87 -1.63 8.85 -4.35
C TYR A 87 -2.04 10.14 -3.64
N ARG A 88 -2.79 10.05 -2.53
CA ARG A 88 -3.14 11.24 -1.72
C ARG A 88 -1.89 11.95 -1.20
N ARG A 89 -0.87 11.19 -0.81
CA ARG A 89 0.38 11.75 -0.30
C ARG A 89 1.20 12.42 -1.42
N GLU A 90 1.27 11.80 -2.60
CA GLU A 90 1.92 12.39 -3.78
C GLU A 90 1.24 13.68 -4.22
N GLU A 91 -0.10 13.72 -4.27
CA GLU A 91 -0.86 14.92 -4.62
C GLU A 91 -0.57 16.08 -3.66
N ARG A 92 -0.58 15.80 -2.34
CA ARG A 92 -0.21 16.80 -1.32
C ARG A 92 1.21 17.34 -1.52
N GLN A 93 2.16 16.48 -1.87
CA GLN A 93 3.55 16.88 -2.11
C GLN A 93 3.67 17.76 -3.36
N ARG A 94 2.96 17.43 -4.45
CA ARG A 94 2.93 18.27 -5.66
C ARG A 94 2.40 19.66 -5.37
N VAL A 95 1.25 19.77 -4.68
CA VAL A 95 0.65 21.07 -4.33
C VAL A 95 1.58 21.92 -3.46
N SER A 96 2.24 21.31 -2.48
CA SER A 96 3.20 22.02 -1.62
C SER A 96 4.45 22.52 -2.37
N GLY A 97 4.85 21.85 -3.45
CA GLY A 97 6.01 22.25 -4.26
C GLY A 97 5.71 23.39 -5.24
N THR A 98 4.49 23.48 -5.77
CA THR A 98 4.12 24.44 -6.82
C THR A 98 3.83 25.86 -6.29
N LEU A 99 3.49 26.03 -5.00
CA LEU A 99 3.07 27.32 -4.43
C LEU A 99 4.07 27.92 -3.43
N SER A 100 5.37 27.61 -3.54
CA SER A 100 6.34 28.29 -2.68
C SER A 100 6.72 29.66 -3.25
N PRO A 101 6.80 30.73 -2.44
CA PRO A 101 7.29 32.04 -2.89
C PRO A 101 8.67 31.94 -3.54
N ALA A 102 9.55 31.09 -3.00
CA ALA A 102 10.88 30.84 -3.58
C ALA A 102 10.82 30.19 -4.97
N ALA A 103 9.84 29.32 -5.25
CA ALA A 103 9.64 28.75 -6.58
C ALA A 103 9.11 29.79 -7.58
N PHE A 104 8.35 30.78 -7.10
CA PHE A 104 7.87 31.90 -7.91
C PHE A 104 9.00 32.89 -8.23
N ASP A 105 9.81 33.25 -7.23
CA ASP A 105 10.98 34.14 -7.38
C ASP A 105 12.03 33.56 -8.32
N ALA A 106 12.25 32.24 -8.30
CA ALA A 106 13.20 31.56 -9.19
C ALA A 106 12.77 31.51 -10.67
N VAL A 107 11.49 31.75 -10.98
CA VAL A 107 10.95 31.74 -12.35
C VAL A 107 10.89 33.14 -12.97
N LEU A 108 10.81 34.18 -12.13
CA LEU A 108 10.61 35.57 -12.57
C LEU A 108 11.77 36.53 -12.25
N GLY A 109 12.77 36.08 -11.48
CA GLY A 109 14.05 36.79 -11.27
C GLY A 109 15.10 36.38 -12.30
#